data_AF-A0A7W0K3G7-F1
#
_entry.id   AF-A0A7W0K3G7-F1
#
_cell.length_a   1.000
_cell.length_b   1.000
_cell.length_c   1.000
_cell.angle_alpha   90.00
_cell.angle_beta   90.00
_cell.angle_gamma   90.00
#
_symmetry.space_group_name_H-M   'P 1'
#
loop_
_entity.id
_entity.type
_entity.pdbx_description
1 polymer ?
#
loop_
_entity_poly.entity_id
_entity_poly.type
_entity_poly.pdbx_seq_one_letter_code
_entity_poly.pdbx_strand_id
1 'polypeptide(L)'
;MRLILPLHLRRLVVLVGFALLVPMIVVSPVSAEPIDDKRAEAARLAQNLEVEGNKVSLAAEGFNQARLKQAEVQASLAKVQGDMARADARMQQARGLLAQVAVQSYVTGGSNSFFAHLANSDQSNVVLRQQYLRFTASDQREVMGQVRAARQDFESAQDRLADEQEEAASAAAKAEAAKQKAAEAEA
;
A
#
# COMPACT_ATOMS: atom_id res chain seq x y z
N MET A 1 -19.17 62.16 -25.93
CA MET A 1 -19.06 61.19 -27.04
C MET A 1 -19.96 60.00 -26.69
N ARG A 2 -21.28 60.16 -26.87
CA ARG A 2 -22.20 59.36 -27.74
C ARG A 2 -21.98 57.84 -27.63
N LEU A 3 -22.83 57.17 -26.83
CA LEU A 3 -24.02 56.36 -27.26
C LEU A 3 -23.59 55.13 -28.08
N ILE A 4 -23.97 53.90 -27.71
CA ILE A 4 -25.26 53.27 -28.07
C ILE A 4 -25.57 52.09 -27.13
N LEU A 5 -26.76 52.12 -26.52
CA LEU A 5 -27.65 50.97 -26.21
C LEU A 5 -28.75 50.99 -27.32
N PRO A 6 -29.60 49.96 -27.63
CA PRO A 6 -30.26 49.06 -26.66
C PRO A 6 -30.80 47.69 -27.22
N LEU A 7 -31.67 47.04 -26.41
CA LEU A 7 -32.77 46.08 -26.71
C LEU A 7 -32.35 44.59 -26.87
N HIS A 8 -32.94 43.61 -26.18
CA HIS A 8 -34.36 43.41 -25.88
C HIS A 8 -34.55 42.83 -24.46
N LEU A 9 -35.38 43.43 -23.59
CA LEU A 9 -36.81 43.08 -23.37
C LEU A 9 -37.00 41.56 -23.17
N ARG A 10 -37.60 41.06 -22.08
CA ARG A 10 -38.78 41.61 -21.41
C ARG A 10 -39.15 40.74 -20.19
N ARG A 11 -39.67 41.41 -19.15
CA ARG A 11 -40.66 40.95 -18.13
C ARG A 11 -40.09 40.25 -16.88
N LEU A 12 -40.46 40.63 -15.65
CA LEU A 12 -41.18 41.81 -15.16
C LEU A 12 -40.97 41.82 -13.63
N VAL A 13 -40.54 42.96 -13.09
CA VAL A 13 -40.54 43.31 -11.66
C VAL A 13 -41.97 43.71 -11.26
N VAL A 14 -42.46 43.35 -10.06
CA VAL A 14 -43.30 44.14 -9.12
C VAL A 14 -43.45 43.27 -7.83
N LEU A 15 -42.81 43.57 -6.69
CA LEU A 15 -43.16 44.53 -5.60
C LEU A 15 -44.43 44.20 -4.78
N VAL A 16 -44.42 44.65 -3.52
CA VAL A 16 -45.48 44.64 -2.46
C VAL A 16 -45.36 43.44 -1.51
N GLY A 17 -45.23 43.56 -0.19
CA GLY A 17 -45.36 44.69 0.73
C GLY A 17 -45.73 44.11 2.11
N PHE A 18 -44.87 44.29 3.09
CA PHE A 18 -45.07 43.88 4.48
C PHE A 18 -45.96 44.91 5.18
N ALA A 19 -47.15 44.56 5.69
CA ALA A 19 -47.77 45.17 6.89
C ALA A 19 -49.22 44.70 7.20
N LEU A 20 -49.34 43.97 8.32
CA LEU A 20 -50.30 44.11 9.43
C LEU A 20 -51.85 44.00 9.25
N LEU A 21 -52.37 43.02 10.02
CA LEU A 21 -53.55 43.01 10.92
C LEU A 21 -54.98 43.01 10.34
N VAL A 22 -55.71 41.91 10.58
CA VAL A 22 -56.94 41.81 11.42
C VAL A 22 -57.24 40.31 11.69
N PRO A 23 -57.65 39.90 12.91
CA PRO A 23 -57.65 38.51 13.36
C PRO A 23 -59.00 37.84 13.11
N MET A 24 -58.99 36.63 12.55
CA MET A 24 -60.16 35.75 12.60
C MET A 24 -59.85 34.62 13.57
N ILE A 25 -60.44 34.71 14.76
CA ILE A 25 -60.46 33.65 15.77
C ILE A 25 -61.32 32.53 15.18
N VAL A 26 -60.69 31.59 14.50
CA VAL A 26 -61.25 30.27 14.24
C VAL A 26 -60.64 29.36 15.30
N VAL A 27 -61.39 29.11 16.37
CA VAL A 27 -61.09 28.00 17.28
C VAL A 27 -61.40 26.71 16.53
N SER A 28 -60.46 26.30 15.69
CA SER A 28 -60.35 24.90 15.27
C SER A 28 -59.77 24.13 16.46
N PRO A 29 -60.25 22.91 16.78
CA PRO A 29 -59.52 22.05 17.69
C PRO A 29 -58.12 21.84 17.11
N VAL A 30 -57.14 22.48 17.74
CA VAL A 30 -55.72 22.24 17.53
C VAL A 30 -55.48 20.81 17.98
N SER A 31 -55.56 19.87 17.04
CA SER A 31 -54.96 18.57 17.21
C SER A 31 -53.48 18.78 17.45
N ALA A 32 -52.94 18.11 18.47
CA ALA A 32 -51.53 18.09 18.82
C ALA A 32 -50.62 17.42 17.75
N GLU A 33 -51.14 17.18 16.54
CA GLU A 33 -50.52 16.39 15.47
C GLU A 33 -49.28 16.99 14.76
N PRO A 34 -49.03 18.31 14.66
CA PRO A 34 -47.85 18.76 13.89
C PRO A 34 -46.52 18.57 14.63
N ILE A 35 -46.53 18.43 15.96
CA ILE A 35 -45.28 18.27 16.75
C ILE A 35 -44.82 16.82 16.75
N ASP A 36 -45.75 15.87 16.87
CA ASP A 36 -45.40 14.44 16.89
C ASP A 36 -44.92 13.96 15.52
N ASP A 37 -45.48 14.48 14.42
CA ASP A 37 -44.99 14.23 13.06
C ASP A 37 -43.56 14.74 12.86
N LYS A 38 -43.25 15.95 13.37
CA LYS A 38 -41.90 16.54 13.30
C LYS A 38 -40.89 15.76 14.15
N ARG A 39 -41.31 15.22 15.29
CA ARG A 39 -40.46 14.33 16.12
C ARG A 39 -40.18 13.01 15.42
N ALA A 40 -41.18 12.42 14.77
CA ALA A 40 -41.01 11.19 13.99
C ALA A 40 -40.09 11.42 12.78
N GLU A 41 -40.21 12.57 12.11
CA GLU A 41 -39.33 12.98 11.01
C GLU A 41 -37.88 13.17 11.48
N ALA A 42 -37.67 13.87 12.60
CA ALA A 42 -36.35 14.06 13.19
C ALA A 42 -35.70 12.73 13.63
N ALA A 43 -36.48 11.80 14.19
CA ALA A 43 -36.00 10.48 14.58
C ALA A 43 -35.53 9.65 13.37
N ARG A 44 -36.25 9.73 12.24
CA ARG A 44 -35.84 9.10 10.97
C ARG A 44 -34.56 9.72 10.42
N LEU A 45 -34.44 11.04 10.44
CA LEU A 45 -33.23 11.73 9.98
C LEU A 45 -32.02 11.38 10.84
N ALA A 46 -32.18 11.35 12.16
CA ALA A 46 -31.14 10.93 13.10
C ALA A 46 -30.67 9.49 12.82
N GLN A 47 -31.61 8.57 12.59
CA GLN A 47 -31.27 7.19 12.24
C GLN A 47 -30.51 7.10 10.90
N ASN A 48 -30.89 7.87 9.90
CA ASN A 48 -30.20 7.90 8.61
C ASN A 48 -28.77 8.45 8.74
N LEU A 49 -28.57 9.52 9.51
CA LEU A 49 -27.25 10.08 9.79
C LEU A 49 -26.36 9.08 10.52
N GLU A 50 -26.90 8.32 11.48
CA GLU A 50 -26.14 7.31 12.21
C GLU A 50 -25.71 6.15 11.30
N VAL A 51 -26.57 5.70 10.39
CA VAL A 51 -26.23 4.68 9.40
C VAL A 51 -25.12 5.18 8.46
N GLU A 52 -25.18 6.43 7.98
CA GLU A 52 -24.12 6.95 7.09
C GLU A 52 -22.83 7.25 7.84
N GLY A 53 -22.89 7.73 9.08
CA GLY A 53 -21.73 7.87 9.95
C GLY A 53 -21.00 6.55 10.16
N ASN A 54 -21.74 5.46 10.37
CA ASN A 54 -21.18 4.11 10.48
C ASN A 54 -20.47 3.67 9.17
N LYS A 55 -21.05 3.95 8.00
CA LYS A 55 -20.40 3.65 6.71
C LYS A 55 -19.11 4.43 6.52
N VAL A 56 -19.07 5.72 6.89
CA VAL A 56 -17.86 6.54 6.84
C VAL A 56 -16.79 5.97 7.77
N SER A 57 -17.17 5.59 9.00
CA SER A 57 -16.24 5.00 9.97
C SER A 57 -15.62 3.69 9.46
N LEU A 58 -16.43 2.78 8.93
CA LEU A 58 -15.96 1.50 8.36
C LEU A 58 -15.04 1.73 7.15
N ALA A 59 -15.36 2.69 6.28
CA ALA A 59 -14.51 3.01 5.14
C ALA A 59 -13.16 3.61 5.58
N ALA A 60 -13.16 4.47 6.60
CA ALA A 60 -11.94 5.04 7.16
C ALA A 60 -11.05 3.98 7.83
N GLU A 61 -11.66 3.02 8.54
CA GLU A 61 -10.95 1.88 9.12
C GLU A 61 -10.31 1.00 8.04
N GLY A 62 -11.05 0.66 6.99
CA GLY A 62 -10.52 -0.10 5.85
C GLY A 62 -9.34 0.59 5.16
N PHE A 63 -9.41 1.92 5.00
CA PHE A 63 -8.30 2.71 4.46
C PHE A 63 -7.06 2.67 5.37
N ASN A 64 -7.25 2.84 6.69
CA ASN A 64 -6.14 2.77 7.65
C ASN A 64 -5.50 1.39 7.65
N GLN A 65 -6.30 0.32 7.58
CA GLN A 65 -5.81 -1.05 7.49
C GLN A 65 -4.97 -1.27 6.23
N ALA A 66 -5.46 -0.83 5.05
CA ALA A 66 -4.71 -0.94 3.81
C ALA A 66 -3.38 -0.17 3.86
N ARG A 67 -3.36 1.04 4.45
CA ARG A 67 -2.11 1.79 4.65
C ARG A 67 -1.12 1.07 5.57
N LEU A 68 -1.59 0.41 6.63
CA LEU A 68 -0.72 -0.34 7.53
C LEU A 68 -0.09 -1.54 6.82
N LYS A 69 -0.88 -2.31 6.05
CA LYS A 69 -0.37 -3.41 5.23
C LYS A 69 0.64 -2.92 4.20
N GLN A 70 0.37 -1.80 3.51
CA GLN A 70 1.32 -1.19 2.59
C GLN A 70 2.67 -0.89 3.28
N ALA A 71 2.64 -0.34 4.49
CA ALA A 71 3.85 -0.06 5.26
C ALA A 71 4.60 -1.34 5.67
N GLU A 72 3.88 -2.40 6.04
CA GLU A 72 4.45 -3.70 6.35
C GLU A 72 5.15 -4.34 5.13
N VAL A 73 4.51 -4.28 3.96
CA VAL A 73 5.09 -4.79 2.71
C VAL A 73 6.33 -3.98 2.31
N GLN A 74 6.32 -2.66 2.48
CA GLN A 74 7.52 -1.83 2.25
C GLN A 74 8.68 -2.19 3.19
N ALA A 75 8.38 -2.46 4.47
CA ALA A 75 9.40 -2.92 5.42
C ALA A 75 9.96 -4.31 5.02
N SER A 76 9.10 -5.22 4.56
CA SER A 76 9.51 -6.52 4.00
C SER A 76 10.44 -6.34 2.80
N LEU A 77 10.10 -5.44 1.87
CA LEU A 77 10.90 -5.15 0.69
C LEU A 77 12.29 -4.61 1.05
N ALA A 78 12.38 -3.70 2.02
CA ALA A 78 13.65 -3.20 2.53
C ALA A 78 14.50 -4.32 3.16
N LYS A 79 13.88 -5.24 3.91
CA LYS A 79 14.56 -6.40 4.48
C LYS A 79 15.11 -7.32 3.37
N VAL A 80 14.29 -7.64 2.37
CA VAL A 80 14.69 -8.52 1.25
C VAL A 80 15.82 -7.89 0.43
N GLN A 81 15.80 -6.58 0.20
CA GLN A 81 16.91 -5.87 -0.43
C GLN A 81 18.21 -6.01 0.37
N GLY A 82 18.13 -5.92 1.70
CA GLY A 82 19.27 -6.17 2.58
C GLY A 82 19.77 -7.62 2.53
N ASP A 83 18.86 -8.59 2.49
CA ASP A 83 19.19 -10.02 2.31
C ASP A 83 19.91 -10.27 0.97
N MET A 84 19.43 -9.66 -0.12
CA MET A 84 20.05 -9.75 -1.44
C MET A 84 21.47 -9.15 -1.45
N ALA A 85 21.66 -7.96 -0.88
CA ALA A 85 22.98 -7.32 -0.79
C ALA A 85 23.99 -8.17 -0.01
N ARG A 86 23.54 -8.80 1.09
CA ARG A 86 24.38 -9.75 1.87
C ARG A 86 24.74 -10.99 1.07
N ALA A 87 23.78 -11.57 0.35
CA ALA A 87 24.00 -12.75 -0.47
C ALA A 87 24.96 -12.46 -1.63
N ASP A 88 24.82 -11.31 -2.30
CA ASP A 88 25.74 -10.86 -3.36
C ASP A 88 27.16 -10.64 -2.83
N ALA A 89 27.31 -10.05 -1.63
CA ALA A 89 28.62 -9.89 -1.01
C ALA A 89 29.31 -11.24 -0.73
N ARG A 90 28.55 -12.23 -0.22
CA ARG A 90 29.06 -13.62 -0.05
C ARG A 90 29.45 -14.25 -1.37
N MET A 91 28.66 -14.03 -2.43
CA MET A 91 28.97 -14.54 -3.76
C MET A 91 30.28 -13.95 -4.31
N GLN A 92 30.50 -12.64 -4.13
CA GLN A 92 31.76 -11.97 -4.51
C GLN A 92 32.95 -12.54 -3.73
N GLN A 93 32.81 -12.76 -2.42
CA GLN A 93 33.84 -13.38 -1.60
C GLN A 93 34.18 -14.79 -2.09
N ALA A 94 33.16 -15.62 -2.34
CA ALA A 94 33.35 -16.98 -2.84
C ALA A 94 34.05 -17.00 -4.21
N ARG A 95 33.69 -16.06 -5.11
CA ARG A 95 34.36 -15.88 -6.40
C ARG A 95 35.82 -15.46 -6.24
N GLY A 96 36.12 -14.55 -5.30
CA GLY A 96 37.48 -14.11 -5.00
C GLY A 96 38.37 -15.26 -4.51
N LEU A 97 37.85 -16.11 -3.60
CA LEU A 97 38.55 -17.30 -3.12
C LEU A 97 38.83 -18.29 -4.26
N LEU A 98 37.85 -18.55 -5.13
CA LEU A 98 38.05 -19.41 -6.30
C LEU A 98 39.13 -18.85 -7.25
N ALA A 99 39.11 -17.55 -7.52
CA ALA A 99 40.10 -16.92 -8.38
C ALA A 99 41.51 -17.06 -7.82
N GLN A 100 41.69 -16.89 -6.50
CA GLN A 100 42.97 -17.09 -5.83
C GLN A 100 43.46 -18.54 -5.98
N VAL A 101 42.59 -19.53 -5.75
CA VAL A 101 42.92 -20.95 -5.93
C VAL A 101 43.30 -21.26 -7.38
N ALA A 102 42.58 -20.69 -8.35
CA ALA A 102 42.85 -20.88 -9.78
C ALA A 102 44.22 -20.29 -10.18
N VAL A 103 44.52 -19.06 -9.75
CA VAL A 103 45.81 -18.41 -10.01
C VAL A 103 46.96 -19.18 -9.37
N GLN A 104 46.82 -19.58 -8.10
CA GLN A 104 47.84 -20.38 -7.41
C GLN A 104 48.10 -21.70 -8.15
N SER A 105 47.03 -22.36 -8.61
CA SER A 105 47.13 -23.61 -9.37
C SER A 105 47.84 -23.41 -10.71
N TYR A 106 47.55 -22.31 -11.42
CA TYR A 106 48.23 -21.97 -12.68
C TYR A 106 49.72 -21.70 -12.47
N VAL A 107 50.07 -20.84 -11.51
CA VAL A 107 51.46 -20.43 -11.22
C VAL A 107 52.31 -21.60 -10.75
N THR A 108 51.76 -22.53 -9.98
CA THR A 108 52.53 -23.65 -9.42
C THR A 108 52.80 -24.76 -10.45
N GLY A 109 52.35 -24.63 -11.70
CA GLY A 109 52.56 -25.63 -12.76
C GLY A 109 51.30 -26.41 -13.16
N GLY A 110 50.13 -25.80 -13.00
CA GLY A 110 48.83 -26.40 -13.28
C GLY A 110 48.31 -27.25 -12.13
N SER A 111 47.04 -27.65 -12.22
CA SER A 111 46.43 -28.57 -11.24
C SER A 111 47.30 -29.81 -11.03
N ASN A 112 47.92 -30.37 -12.07
CA ASN A 112 48.74 -31.57 -11.91
C ASN A 112 49.91 -31.44 -10.91
N SER A 113 50.58 -30.30 -10.77
CA SER A 113 51.68 -30.17 -9.80
C SER A 113 51.19 -29.96 -8.37
N PHE A 114 50.12 -29.17 -8.18
CA PHE A 114 49.45 -29.00 -6.88
C PHE A 114 48.80 -30.31 -6.43
N PHE A 115 48.13 -31.01 -7.35
CA PHE A 115 47.50 -32.30 -7.09
C PHE A 115 48.55 -33.40 -6.88
N ALA A 116 49.69 -33.39 -7.58
CA ALA A 116 50.80 -34.32 -7.38
C ALA A 116 51.57 -34.05 -6.08
N HIS A 117 51.85 -32.79 -5.72
CA HIS A 117 52.45 -32.45 -4.42
C HIS A 117 51.52 -32.81 -3.26
N LEU A 118 50.22 -32.56 -3.41
CA LEU A 118 49.23 -32.87 -2.39
C LEU A 118 48.84 -34.37 -2.38
N ALA A 119 49.12 -35.13 -3.45
CA ALA A 119 48.97 -36.60 -3.50
C ALA A 119 50.19 -37.34 -2.97
N ASN A 120 51.38 -36.74 -3.07
CA ASN A 120 52.61 -37.22 -2.40
C ASN A 120 52.69 -36.81 -0.92
N SER A 121 51.90 -35.85 -0.46
CA SER A 121 51.70 -35.58 0.97
C SER A 121 50.65 -36.54 1.54
N ASP A 122 50.97 -37.22 2.65
CA ASP A 122 50.21 -38.26 3.38
C ASP A 122 48.69 -38.42 3.12
N GLN A 123 48.21 -39.67 3.26
CA GLN A 123 46.80 -40.10 3.11
C GLN A 123 45.75 -39.22 3.82
N SER A 124 46.12 -38.48 4.86
CA SER A 124 45.26 -37.53 5.58
C SER A 124 44.85 -36.32 4.73
N ASN A 125 45.66 -35.85 3.78
CA ASN A 125 45.37 -34.65 2.98
C ASN A 125 44.32 -34.86 1.88
N VAL A 126 44.11 -36.09 1.41
CA VAL A 126 43.12 -36.39 0.37
C VAL A 126 41.69 -36.21 0.88
N VAL A 127 41.42 -36.62 2.13
CA VAL A 127 40.12 -36.44 2.78
C VAL A 127 39.82 -34.95 3.00
N LEU A 128 40.77 -34.20 3.56
CA LEU A 128 40.62 -32.74 3.74
C LEU A 128 40.34 -32.01 2.42
N ARG A 129 40.96 -32.44 1.31
CA ARG A 129 40.75 -31.83 -0.01
C ARG A 129 39.36 -32.08 -0.56
N GLN A 130 38.87 -33.32 -0.49
CA GLN A 130 37.49 -33.62 -0.90
C GLN A 130 36.48 -32.88 -0.03
N GLN A 131 36.76 -32.73 1.27
CA GLN A 131 35.91 -32.04 2.22
C GLN A 131 35.89 -30.52 1.98
N TYR A 132 37.03 -29.91 1.67
CA TYR A 132 37.14 -28.49 1.31
C TYR A 132 36.44 -28.17 -0.02
N LEU A 133 36.64 -29.00 -1.05
CA LEU A 133 35.96 -28.85 -2.34
C LEU A 133 34.45 -29.07 -2.20
N ARG A 134 34.01 -30.04 -1.40
CA ARG A 134 32.58 -30.21 -1.08
C ARG A 134 32.02 -29.01 -0.32
N PHE A 135 32.75 -28.51 0.67
CA PHE A 135 32.32 -27.38 1.48
C PHE A 135 32.17 -26.12 0.64
N THR A 136 33.17 -25.78 -0.18
CA THR A 136 33.13 -24.61 -1.07
C THR A 136 32.07 -24.74 -2.17
N ALA A 137 31.93 -25.91 -2.80
CA ALA A 137 30.88 -26.13 -3.80
C ALA A 137 29.46 -26.16 -3.19
N SER A 138 29.33 -26.62 -1.95
CA SER A 138 28.06 -26.56 -1.20
C SER A 138 27.70 -25.12 -0.85
N ASP A 139 28.65 -24.37 -0.30
CA ASP A 139 28.50 -22.95 0.05
C ASP A 139 28.10 -22.10 -1.17
N GLN A 140 28.73 -22.34 -2.32
CA GLN A 140 28.35 -21.65 -3.57
C GLN A 140 26.93 -21.96 -4.04
N ARG A 141 26.52 -23.23 -3.99
CA ARG A 141 25.14 -23.60 -4.35
C ARG A 141 24.14 -22.99 -3.37
N GLU A 142 24.49 -22.95 -2.09
CA GLU A 142 23.68 -22.34 -1.05
C GLU A 142 23.53 -20.83 -1.28
N VAL A 143 24.62 -20.09 -1.50
CA VAL A 143 24.59 -18.65 -1.79
C VAL A 143 23.79 -18.34 -3.07
N MET A 144 23.98 -19.10 -4.14
CA MET A 144 23.17 -18.95 -5.36
C MET A 144 21.69 -19.26 -5.13
N GLY A 145 21.38 -20.17 -4.20
CA GLY A 145 20.02 -20.44 -3.73
C GLY A 145 19.46 -19.26 -2.96
N GLN A 146 20.23 -18.69 -2.03
CA GLN A 146 19.85 -17.51 -1.25
C GLN A 146 19.57 -16.29 -2.15
N VAL A 147 20.40 -16.03 -3.17
CA VAL A 147 20.16 -14.95 -4.13
C VAL A 147 18.88 -15.19 -4.93
N ARG A 148 18.65 -16.41 -5.41
CA ARG A 148 17.42 -16.75 -6.16
C ARG A 148 16.16 -16.62 -5.30
N ALA A 149 16.20 -17.14 -4.09
CA ALA A 149 15.10 -17.01 -3.13
C ALA A 149 14.82 -15.54 -2.81
N ALA A 150 15.85 -14.75 -2.50
CA ALA A 150 15.70 -13.32 -2.23
C ALA A 150 15.10 -12.54 -3.41
N ARG A 151 15.45 -12.89 -4.65
CA ARG A 151 14.83 -12.29 -5.85
C ARG A 151 13.36 -12.64 -5.98
N GLN A 152 13.01 -13.91 -5.78
CA GLN A 152 11.62 -14.35 -5.83
C GLN A 152 10.78 -13.69 -4.73
N ASP A 153 11.32 -13.59 -3.52
CA ASP A 153 10.68 -12.89 -2.40
C ASP A 153 10.50 -11.40 -2.69
N PHE A 154 11.47 -10.78 -3.38
CA PHE A 154 11.42 -9.38 -3.78
C PHE A 154 10.33 -9.11 -4.81
N GLU A 155 10.24 -9.95 -5.85
CA GLU A 155 9.18 -9.88 -6.86
C GLU A 155 7.80 -10.06 -6.20
N SER A 156 7.64 -11.08 -5.36
CA SER A 156 6.40 -11.30 -4.61
C SER A 156 6.06 -10.14 -3.64
N ALA A 157 7.06 -9.47 -3.05
CA ALA A 157 6.84 -8.29 -2.23
C ALA A 157 6.43 -7.07 -3.07
N GLN A 158 6.95 -6.91 -4.29
CA GLN A 158 6.52 -5.85 -5.20
C GLN A 158 5.09 -6.04 -5.68
N ASP A 159 4.72 -7.26 -6.08
CA ASP A 159 3.36 -7.56 -6.54
C ASP A 159 2.35 -7.26 -5.42
N ARG A 160 2.62 -7.76 -4.21
CA ARG A 160 1.81 -7.42 -3.03
C ARG A 160 1.76 -5.92 -2.75
N LEU A 161 2.84 -5.19 -2.97
CA LEU A 161 2.84 -3.74 -2.76
C LEU A 161 1.93 -3.03 -3.77
N ALA A 162 1.88 -3.50 -5.01
CA ALA A 162 0.98 -2.95 -6.04
C ALA A 162 -0.48 -3.23 -5.67
N ASP A 163 -0.80 -4.47 -5.28
CA ASP A 163 -2.14 -4.87 -4.86
C ASP A 163 -2.61 -4.05 -3.64
N GLU A 164 -1.78 -3.92 -2.61
CA GLU A 164 -2.10 -3.15 -1.40
C GLU A 164 -2.24 -1.64 -1.67
N GLN A 165 -1.52 -1.10 -2.66
CA GLN A 165 -1.71 0.28 -3.11
C GLN A 165 -3.06 0.47 -3.81
N GLU A 166 -3.47 -0.49 -4.63
CA GLU A 166 -4.79 -0.47 -5.27
C GLU A 166 -5.91 -0.60 -4.23
N GLU A 167 -5.77 -1.50 -3.26
CA GLU A 167 -6.70 -1.63 -2.13
C GLU A 167 -6.81 -0.32 -1.35
N ALA A 168 -5.68 0.32 -1.03
CA ALA A 168 -5.66 1.60 -0.32
C ALA A 168 -6.32 2.72 -1.13
N ALA A 169 -6.08 2.80 -2.44
CA ALA A 169 -6.72 3.79 -3.32
C ALA A 169 -8.23 3.57 -3.41
N SER A 170 -8.67 2.31 -3.56
CA SER A 170 -10.09 1.94 -3.57
C SER A 170 -10.78 2.26 -2.25
N ALA A 171 -10.13 1.97 -1.12
CA ALA A 171 -10.64 2.31 0.20
C ALA A 171 -10.74 3.84 0.40
N ALA A 172 -9.74 4.59 -0.06
CA ALA A 172 -9.76 6.06 -0.02
C ALA A 172 -10.93 6.63 -0.83
N ALA A 173 -11.15 6.13 -2.05
CA ALA A 173 -12.27 6.55 -2.90
C ALA A 173 -13.63 6.26 -2.26
N LYS A 174 -13.79 5.08 -1.63
CA LYS A 174 -15.02 4.73 -0.89
C LYS A 174 -15.24 5.64 0.31
N ALA A 175 -14.18 5.95 1.07
CA ALA A 175 -14.25 6.85 2.21
C ALA A 175 -14.66 8.27 1.77
N GLU A 176 -14.10 8.77 0.67
CA GLU A 176 -14.46 10.09 0.14
C GLU A 176 -15.90 10.14 -0.39
N ALA A 177 -16.32 9.12 -1.13
CA ALA A 177 -17.71 9.02 -1.60
C ALA A 177 -18.71 8.92 -0.45
N ALA A 178 -18.35 8.21 0.63
CA ALA A 178 -19.19 8.14 1.84
C ALA A 178 -19.30 9.49 2.54
N LYS A 179 -18.19 10.25 2.63
CA LYS A 179 -18.20 11.61 3.19
C LYS A 179 -19.05 12.58 2.38
N GLN A 180 -18.95 12.53 1.05
CA GLN A 180 -19.75 13.40 0.17
C GLN A 180 -21.25 13.16 0.34
N LYS A 181 -21.67 11.90 0.38
CA LYS A 181 -23.07 11.54 0.63
C LYS A 181 -23.56 11.98 2.02
N ALA A 182 -22.70 11.87 3.04
CA ALA A 182 -23.04 12.37 4.37
C ALA A 182 -23.22 13.90 4.36
N ALA A 183 -22.33 14.64 3.69
CA ALA A 183 -22.44 16.09 3.57
C ALA A 183 -23.68 16.55 2.78
N GLU A 184 -24.08 15.81 1.72
CA GLU A 184 -25.31 16.06 0.98
C GLU A 184 -26.58 15.80 1.81
N ALA A 185 -26.53 14.85 2.75
CA ALA A 185 -27.66 14.57 3.64
C ALA A 185 -27.84 15.62 4.76
N GLU A 186 -26.81 16.42 5.03
CA GLU A 186 -26.82 17.50 6.02
C GLU A 186 -27.22 18.88 5.43
N ALA A 187 -27.26 19.02 4.09
CA ALA A 187 -27.56 20.26 3.36
C ALA A 187 -29.04 20.41 2.98
#